data_AF-A0A2E2K5A1-F1
#
_entry.id   AF-A0A2E2K5A1-F1
#
_cell.length_a   1.000
_cell.length_b   1.000
_cell.length_c   1.000
_cell.angle_alpha   90.00
_cell.angle_beta   90.00
_cell.angle_gamma   90.00
#
_symmetry.space_group_name_H-M   'P 1'
#
loop_
_entity.id
_entity.type
_entity.pdbx_description
1 polymer ?
#
loop_
_entity_poly.entity_id
_entity_poly.type
_entity_poly.pdbx_seq_one_letter_code
_entity_poly.pdbx_strand_id
1 'polypeptide(L)' 'GAFTRLTHFSDFKGFGANNPVISPDCRYMLFAIRQVGGPEGNSDGLFLYDLKASPLTPVDMCAMQEKAKLVQE' A
#
# COMPACT_ATOMS: atom_id res chain seq x y z
N GLY A 1 -14.29 10.51 -4.03
CA GLY A 1 -12.82 10.63 -3.99
C GLY A 1 -12.24 10.06 -5.26
N ALA A 2 -11.07 10.55 -5.69
CA ALA A 2 -10.29 9.90 -6.73
C ALA A 2 -9.44 8.80 -6.08
N PHE A 3 -9.36 7.62 -6.69
CA PHE A 3 -8.58 6.49 -6.18
C PHE A 3 -7.55 6.06 -7.21
N THR A 4 -6.32 5.82 -6.78
CA THR A 4 -5.23 5.30 -7.61
C THR A 4 -4.90 3.87 -7.20
N ARG A 5 -4.81 2.96 -8.17
CA ARG A 5 -4.36 1.59 -7.95
C ARG A 5 -2.83 1.55 -7.91
N LEU A 6 -2.26 1.01 -6.84
CA LEU A 6 -0.80 0.89 -6.68
C LEU A 6 -0.27 -0.51 -7.01
N THR A 7 -1.10 -1.55 -6.89
CA THR A 7 -0.72 -2.95 -7.14
C THR A 7 -1.66 -3.60 -8.15
N HIS A 8 -1.13 -4.53 -8.94
CA HIS A 8 -1.81 -5.10 -10.12
C HIS A 8 -1.87 -6.63 -10.09
N PHE A 9 -1.64 -7.26 -8.93
CA PHE A 9 -1.64 -8.73 -8.81
C PHE A 9 -2.98 -9.36 -9.16
N SER A 10 -4.09 -8.64 -8.99
CA SER A 10 -5.42 -9.09 -9.42
C SER A 10 -5.58 -9.24 -10.92
N ASP A 11 -4.67 -8.64 -11.70
CA ASP A 11 -4.70 -8.71 -13.16
C ASP A 11 -4.20 -10.11 -13.61
N PHE A 12 -3.56 -10.87 -12.72
CA PHE A 12 -3.20 -12.27 -12.89
C PHE A 12 -4.24 -13.16 -12.21
N LYS A 13 -4.84 -14.08 -12.99
CA LYS A 13 -5.89 -14.99 -12.51
C LYS A 13 -5.39 -15.78 -11.29
N GLY A 14 -6.16 -15.73 -10.21
CA GLY A 14 -5.87 -16.47 -8.98
C GLY A 14 -5.07 -15.68 -7.94
N PHE A 15 -4.66 -14.44 -8.23
CA PHE A 15 -3.87 -13.62 -7.32
C PHE A 15 -4.59 -12.34 -6.89
N GLY A 16 -4.13 -11.75 -5.80
CA GLY A 16 -4.59 -10.48 -5.26
C GLY A 16 -3.60 -9.91 -4.27
N ALA A 17 -3.85 -8.69 -3.82
CA ALA A 17 -3.10 -8.03 -2.75
C ALA A 17 -4.05 -7.52 -1.66
N ASN A 18 -3.66 -7.66 -0.40
CA ASN A 18 -4.46 -7.24 0.75
C ASN A 18 -3.61 -6.64 1.87
N ASN A 19 -4.31 -6.08 2.85
CA ASN A 19 -3.77 -5.60 4.13
C ASN A 19 -2.58 -4.62 3.98
N PRO A 20 -2.71 -3.53 3.19
CA PRO A 20 -1.63 -2.56 3.07
C PRO A 20 -1.42 -1.81 4.39
N VAL A 21 -0.15 -1.60 4.75
CA VAL A 21 0.27 -0.75 5.87
C VAL A 21 1.40 0.15 5.40
N ILE A 22 1.26 1.45 5.62
CA ILE A 22 2.27 2.46 5.23
C ILE A 22 3.20 2.72 6.41
N SER A 23 4.50 2.80 6.17
CA SER A 23 5.49 3.12 7.20
C SER A 23 5.31 4.55 7.73
N PRO A 24 5.67 4.84 8.99
CA PRO A 24 5.52 6.18 9.56
C PRO A 24 6.30 7.29 8.84
N ASP A 25 7.42 6.92 8.19
CA ASP A 25 8.22 7.81 7.35
C ASP A 25 7.72 7.90 5.89
N CYS A 26 6.58 7.26 5.60
CA CYS A 26 5.93 7.29 4.30
C CYS A 26 6.73 6.75 3.11
N ARG A 27 7.81 6.02 3.38
CA ARG A 27 8.68 5.52 2.32
C ARG A 27 8.21 4.20 1.73
N TYR A 28 7.65 3.34 2.56
CA TYR A 28 7.30 1.98 2.17
C TYR A 28 5.85 1.65 2.50
N MET A 29 5.22 0.88 1.63
CA MET A 29 3.99 0.17 1.95
C MET A 29 4.30 -1.33 2.02
N LEU A 30 4.03 -1.94 3.17
CA LEU A 30 3.96 -3.39 3.30
C LEU A 30 2.58 -3.85 2.84
N PHE A 31 2.50 -4.91 2.04
CA PHE A 31 1.24 -5.55 1.70
C PHE A 31 1.44 -7.06 1.55
N ALA A 32 0.37 -7.81 1.72
CA ALA A 32 0.37 -9.25 1.51
C ALA A 32 -0.12 -9.61 0.10
N ILE A 33 0.43 -10.68 -0.44
CA ILE A 33 -0.11 -11.38 -1.61
C ILE A 33 -1.11 -12.42 -1.13
N ARG A 34 -2.25 -12.47 -1.81
CA ARG A 34 -3.31 -13.46 -1.58
C ARG A 34 -3.47 -14.35 -2.80
N GLN A 35 -3.68 -15.64 -2.57
CA GLN A 35 -4.21 -16.55 -3.57
C GLN A 35 -5.74 -16.68 -3.42
N VAL A 36 -6.45 -16.66 -4.55
CA VAL A 36 -7.91 -16.85 -4.58
C VAL A 36 -8.24 -18.30 -4.19
N GLY A 37 -9.16 -18.47 -3.23
CA GLY A 37 -9.54 -19.79 -2.71
C GLY A 37 -8.56 -20.37 -1.68
N GLY A 38 -7.52 -19.62 -1.30
CA GLY A 38 -6.67 -19.98 -0.17
C GLY A 38 -7.41 -19.87 1.18
N PRO A 39 -6.82 -20.41 2.26
CA PRO A 39 -7.42 -20.37 3.60
C PRO A 39 -7.62 -18.94 4.10
N GLU A 40 -8.53 -18.76 5.05
CA GLU A 40 -8.75 -17.47 5.68
C GLU A 40 -7.46 -16.95 6.33
N GLY A 41 -7.19 -15.65 6.14
CA GLY A 41 -5.93 -15.04 6.58
C GLY A 41 -4.73 -15.39 5.71
N ASN A 42 -4.91 -15.94 4.51
CA ASN A 42 -3.79 -16.21 3.63
C ASN A 42 -3.02 -14.93 3.25
N SER A 43 -1.73 -14.97 3.56
CA SER A 43 -0.71 -14.00 3.15
C SER A 43 0.48 -14.81 2.66
N ASP A 44 0.43 -15.26 1.40
CA ASP A 44 1.43 -16.14 0.76
C ASP A 44 2.73 -15.39 0.41
N GLY A 45 3.09 -14.44 1.26
CA GLY A 45 4.21 -13.53 1.08
C GLY A 45 3.86 -12.12 1.53
N LEU A 46 4.89 -11.42 1.99
CA LEU A 46 4.85 -10.01 2.35
C LEU A 46 5.82 -9.26 1.44
N PHE A 47 5.33 -8.18 0.86
CA PHE A 47 6.04 -7.41 -0.15
C PHE A 47 6.15 -5.96 0.29
N LEU A 48 7.30 -5.35 0.01
CA LEU A 48 7.52 -3.92 0.21
C LEU A 48 7.37 -3.20 -1.14
N TYR A 49 6.55 -2.17 -1.14
CA TYR A 49 6.41 -1.22 -2.23
C TYR A 49 7.14 0.06 -1.87
N ASP A 50 8.10 0.49 -2.70
CA ASP A 50 8.77 1.79 -2.54
C ASP A 50 7.88 2.90 -3.11
N LEU A 51 7.29 3.69 -2.22
CA LEU A 51 6.37 4.77 -2.60
C LEU A 51 7.12 5.93 -3.26
N LYS A 52 8.38 6.16 -2.93
CA LYS A 52 9.18 7.26 -3.50
C LYS A 52 9.62 6.96 -4.93
N ALA A 53 9.90 5.69 -5.23
CA ALA A 53 10.30 5.26 -6.57
C ALA A 53 9.11 5.10 -7.53
N SER A 54 7.88 5.05 -7.03
CA SER A 54 6.71 4.81 -7.86
C SER A 54 6.16 6.10 -8.51
N PRO A 55 5.90 6.08 -9.83
CA PRO A 55 5.22 7.18 -10.50
C PRO A 55 3.71 7.23 -10.22
N LEU A 56 3.15 6.21 -9.54
CA LEU A 56 1.72 6.13 -9.21
C LEU A 56 1.41 6.70 -7.83
N THR A 57 2.43 6.96 -7.01
CA THR A 57 2.25 7.52 -5.66
C THR A 57 1.76 8.96 -5.76
N PRO A 58 0.62 9.30 -5.14
CA PRO A 58 0.15 10.69 -5.09
C PRO A 58 1.18 11.59 -4.39
N VAL A 59 1.47 12.75 -4.99
CA VAL A 59 2.47 13.71 -4.49
C VAL A 59 2.14 14.26 -3.11
N ASP A 60 0.88 14.21 -2.70
CA ASP A 60 0.34 14.72 -1.45
C ASP A 60 0.07 13.62 -0.39
N MET A 61 0.35 12.35 -0.71
CA MET A 61 0.01 11.19 0.12
C MET A 61 0.51 11.33 1.57
N CYS A 62 1.62 12.04 1.78
CA CYS A 62 2.22 12.24 3.09
C CYS A 62 2.40 13.70 3.50
N ALA A 63 2.03 14.65 2.63
CA ALA A 63 1.96 16.07 2.99
C ALA A 63 0.88 16.34 4.07
N MET A 64 -0.10 15.44 4.21
CA MET A 64 -1.11 15.51 5.28
C MET A 64 -0.53 15.25 6.68
N GLN A 65 0.57 14.48 6.81
CA GLN A 65 1.19 14.18 8.11
C GLN A 65 2.03 15.35 8.65
N GLU A 66 2.69 16.13 7.79
CA GLU A 66 3.41 17.33 8.20
C GLU A 66 2.47 18.38 8.80
N LYS A 67 1.28 18.56 8.19
CA LYS A 67 0.25 19.45 8.75
C LYS A 67 -0.29 18.96 10.10
N ALA A 68 -0.44 17.65 10.29
CA ALA A 68 -0.90 17.09 11.56
C ALA A 68 0.14 17.28 12.70
N LYS A 69 1.43 17.22 12.37
CA LYS A 69 2.52 17.51 13.33
C LYS A 69 2.57 18.97 13.74
N LEU A 70 2.38 19.90 12.81
CA LEU A 70 2.38 21.35 13.05
C LEU A 70 1.19 21.86 13.87
N VAL A 71 0.13 21.06 14.05
CA VAL A 71 -1.06 21.43 14.82
C VAL A 71 -0.99 20.88 16.26
N GLN A 72 -0.01 20.03 16.58
CA GLN A 72 0.20 19.46 17.92
C GLN A 72 1.31 20.16 18.73
N GLU A 73 1.90 21.24 18.21
CA GLU A 73 2.85 22.13 18.89
C GLU A 73 2.19 23.49 19.17
#